data_AF-A0A5N6H7T6-F1
#
_entry.id   AF-A0A5N6H7T6-F1
#
_cell.length_a   1.000
_cell.length_b   1.000
_cell.length_c   1.000
_cell.angle_alpha   90.00
_cell.angle_beta   90.00
_cell.angle_gamma   90.00
#
_symmetry.space_group_name_H-M   'P 1'
#
loop_
_entity.id
_entity.type
_entity.pdbx_description
1 polymer ?
#
loop_
_entity_poly.entity_id
_entity_poly.type
_entity_poly.pdbx_seq_one_letter_code
_entity_poly.pdbx_strand_id
1 'polypeptide(L)'
;MRYFFPFAVAIMAFSASAHLGPHDARSNAEMAHKAELSSRCAQHVAQFNDKRWKRSLGHPGNTTVKIHTQAPYYDVLQNDTCVLSPEVTAGPYYWPRSQILRQDMTESQVGVPLWLDIGVMDMATCSPLEGVMVDLWHCNATGSYSSFTELSPNTKFPALLAEQGKNASDFVVGSTDIHTDSETWLRGMWPTDDHGMMQMKTIFPGSLMLSKATSYKRVSSAD
;
A
#
# COMPACT_ATOMS: atom_id res chain seq x y z
N MET A 1 -10.98 59.27 -35.56
CA MET A 1 -10.28 59.20 -34.26
C MET A 1 -10.79 57.96 -33.53
N ARG A 2 -9.88 57.10 -33.07
CA ARG A 2 -10.08 55.91 -32.21
C ARG A 2 -10.65 54.64 -32.88
N TYR A 3 -10.19 53.43 -32.58
CA TYR A 3 -8.87 52.81 -32.38
C TYR A 3 -9.15 51.28 -32.41
N PHE A 4 -8.17 50.50 -32.84
CA PHE A 4 -8.13 49.03 -32.90
C PHE A 4 -8.38 48.32 -31.54
N PHE A 5 -8.97 47.11 -31.58
CA PHE A 5 -8.41 45.78 -31.22
C PHE A 5 -9.49 44.84 -30.63
N PRO A 6 -9.70 43.61 -31.16
CA PRO A 6 -10.44 42.58 -30.46
C PRO A 6 -9.56 41.94 -29.39
N PHE A 7 -10.06 41.86 -28.16
CA PHE A 7 -9.42 41.11 -27.06
C PHE A 7 -9.53 39.61 -27.36
N ALA A 8 -8.45 39.00 -27.82
CA ALA A 8 -8.31 37.55 -27.84
C ALA A 8 -8.08 37.07 -26.39
N VAL A 9 -9.05 36.34 -25.84
CA VAL A 9 -8.88 35.64 -24.55
C VAL A 9 -8.04 34.40 -24.81
N ALA A 10 -6.74 34.49 -24.51
CA ALA A 10 -5.86 33.32 -24.48
C ALA A 10 -6.13 32.52 -23.21
N ILE A 11 -6.81 31.38 -23.34
CA ILE A 11 -6.93 30.37 -22.28
C ILE A 11 -5.55 29.71 -22.16
N MET A 12 -4.75 30.15 -21.19
CA MET A 12 -3.56 29.39 -20.77
C MET A 12 -4.03 28.13 -20.04
N ALA A 13 -4.06 27.01 -20.76
CA ALA A 13 -4.15 25.70 -20.15
C ALA A 13 -2.87 25.45 -19.34
N PHE A 14 -2.94 25.65 -18.02
CA PHE A 14 -1.92 25.14 -17.10
C PHE A 14 -2.12 23.62 -17.00
N SER A 15 -1.40 22.87 -17.83
CA SER A 15 -1.22 21.44 -17.64
C SER A 15 -0.38 21.21 -16.37
N ALA A 16 -1.03 20.72 -15.32
CA ALA A 16 -0.36 20.22 -14.12
C ALA A 16 0.37 18.91 -14.46
N SER A 17 1.63 19.01 -14.89
CA SER A 17 2.51 17.86 -15.11
C SER A 17 2.96 17.31 -13.76
N ALA A 18 2.20 16.37 -13.18
CA ALA A 18 2.61 15.65 -11.98
C ALA A 18 3.59 14.47 -12.26
N HIS A 19 3.93 14.18 -13.52
CA HIS A 19 4.98 13.21 -13.86
C HIS A 19 5.93 13.79 -14.92
N LEU A 20 7.10 14.24 -14.47
CA LEU A 20 8.19 14.64 -15.35
C LEU A 20 9.00 13.40 -15.76
N GLY A 21 8.78 12.95 -17.00
CA GLY A 21 9.74 12.20 -17.81
C GLY A 21 9.49 10.69 -17.91
N PRO A 22 9.93 10.05 -19.02
CA PRO A 22 10.06 8.61 -19.06
C PRO A 22 11.01 8.18 -17.94
N HIS A 23 10.58 7.29 -17.06
CA HIS A 23 11.51 6.64 -16.16
C HIS A 23 12.47 5.82 -17.02
N ASP A 24 13.74 6.22 -17.07
CA ASP A 24 14.77 5.33 -17.62
C ASP A 24 14.68 4.02 -16.84
N ALA A 25 14.29 2.96 -17.55
CA ALA A 25 14.32 1.62 -16.99
C ALA A 25 15.76 1.38 -16.53
N ARG A 26 15.96 1.20 -15.23
CA ARG A 26 17.30 0.96 -14.69
C ARG A 26 17.92 -0.22 -15.41
N SER A 27 19.18 -0.08 -15.80
CA SER A 27 19.87 -1.17 -16.49
C SER A 27 19.88 -2.43 -15.63
N ASN A 28 19.84 -3.61 -16.26
CA ASN A 28 19.95 -4.89 -15.55
C ASN A 28 21.21 -4.96 -14.68
N ALA A 29 22.31 -4.33 -15.12
CA ALA A 29 23.55 -4.24 -14.35
C ALA A 29 23.38 -3.43 -13.05
N GLU A 30 22.65 -2.31 -13.10
CA GLU A 30 22.36 -1.49 -11.92
C GLU A 30 21.40 -2.20 -10.96
N MET A 31 20.38 -2.89 -11.49
CA MET A 31 19.48 -3.72 -10.68
C MET A 31 20.22 -4.88 -10.02
N ALA A 32 21.09 -5.57 -10.75
CA ALA A 32 21.94 -6.64 -10.22
C ALA A 32 22.92 -6.14 -9.16
N HIS A 33 23.53 -4.97 -9.37
CA HIS A 33 24.42 -4.34 -8.40
C HIS A 33 23.68 -3.99 -7.09
N LYS A 34 22.47 -3.46 -7.20
CA LYS A 34 21.61 -3.20 -6.04
C LYS A 34 21.15 -4.49 -5.35
N ALA A 35 20.81 -5.52 -6.12
CA ALA A 35 20.46 -6.84 -5.62
C ALA A 35 21.61 -7.41 -4.78
N GLU A 36 22.83 -7.36 -5.31
CA GLU A 36 24.06 -7.79 -4.63
C GLU A 36 24.36 -6.97 -3.36
N LEU A 37 24.21 -5.64 -3.42
CA LEU A 37 24.41 -4.83 -2.21
C LEU A 37 23.35 -5.15 -1.14
N SER A 38 22.11 -5.37 -1.58
CA SER A 38 20.99 -5.72 -0.71
C SER A 38 21.11 -7.13 -0.13
N SER A 39 21.67 -8.09 -0.85
CA SER A 39 21.82 -9.49 -0.41
C SER A 39 22.70 -9.59 0.84
N ARG A 40 23.71 -8.71 0.95
CA ARG A 40 24.60 -8.62 2.12
C ARG A 40 23.88 -8.26 3.41
N CYS A 41 22.75 -7.56 3.32
CA CYS A 41 21.92 -7.21 4.47
C CYS A 41 20.73 -8.17 4.67
N ALA A 42 20.48 -9.10 3.74
CA ALA A 42 19.27 -9.91 3.72
C ALA A 42 19.08 -10.72 5.00
N GLN A 43 20.13 -11.40 5.49
CA GLN A 43 20.05 -12.17 6.75
C GLN A 43 19.72 -11.29 7.95
N HIS A 44 20.31 -10.09 8.04
CA HIS A 44 20.09 -9.20 9.16
C HIS A 44 18.68 -8.62 9.14
N VAL A 45 18.19 -8.23 7.96
CA VAL A 45 16.81 -7.75 7.76
C VAL A 45 15.81 -8.87 8.04
N ALA A 46 16.04 -10.08 7.55
CA ALA A 46 15.21 -11.24 7.82
C ALA A 46 15.14 -11.53 9.33
N GLN A 47 16.28 -11.53 10.03
CA GLN A 47 16.31 -11.71 11.49
C GLN A 47 15.64 -10.56 12.25
N PHE A 48 15.75 -9.33 11.77
CA PHE A 48 15.07 -8.18 12.37
C PHE A 48 13.56 -8.32 12.24
N ASN A 49 13.07 -8.66 11.04
CA ASN A 49 11.67 -8.94 10.78
C ASN A 49 11.15 -10.14 11.59
N ASP A 50 11.97 -11.20 11.72
CA ASP A 50 11.68 -12.37 12.57
C ASP A 50 11.45 -11.96 14.03
N LYS A 51 12.40 -11.19 14.59
CA LYS A 51 12.29 -10.71 15.97
C LYS A 51 11.16 -9.71 16.17
N ARG A 52 10.84 -8.88 15.16
CA ARG A 52 9.73 -7.93 15.20
C ARG A 52 8.39 -8.67 15.22
N TRP A 53 8.22 -9.74 14.43
CA TRP A 53 6.97 -10.50 14.43
C TRP A 53 6.76 -11.24 15.75
N LYS A 54 7.80 -11.88 16.30
CA LYS A 54 7.69 -12.65 17.55
C LYS A 54 7.18 -11.81 18.71
N ARG A 55 7.46 -10.50 18.68
CA ARG A 55 6.97 -9.51 19.66
C ARG A 55 5.55 -9.02 19.36
N SER A 56 5.12 -9.05 18.10
CA SER A 56 3.79 -8.61 17.65
C SER A 56 2.70 -9.65 17.93
N LEU A 57 3.06 -10.94 18.05
CA LEU A 57 2.11 -11.95 18.52
C LEU A 57 1.76 -11.72 19.99
N GLY A 58 0.56 -11.20 20.24
CA GLY A 58 -0.13 -11.34 21.51
C GLY A 58 -0.43 -12.80 21.84
N HIS A 59 -0.97 -13.04 23.03
CA HIS A 59 -1.23 -14.39 23.55
C HIS A 59 -1.98 -15.25 22.52
N PRO A 60 -1.55 -16.50 22.26
CA PRO A 60 -2.15 -17.36 21.26
C PRO A 60 -3.54 -17.79 21.74
N GLY A 61 -4.57 -17.10 21.27
CA GLY A 61 -5.89 -17.70 21.18
C GLY A 61 -5.87 -18.72 20.05
N ASN A 62 -6.31 -19.95 20.33
CA ASN A 62 -6.52 -20.97 19.29
C ASN A 62 -7.75 -20.60 18.46
N THR A 63 -7.58 -19.70 17.49
CA THR A 63 -8.60 -19.41 16.48
C THR A 63 -8.08 -19.90 15.14
N THR A 64 -8.60 -21.04 14.68
CA THR A 64 -8.36 -21.56 13.34
C THR A 64 -9.34 -20.89 12.38
N VAL A 65 -8.83 -20.13 11.41
CA VAL A 65 -9.62 -19.54 10.32
C VAL A 65 -9.28 -20.29 9.04
N LYS A 66 -10.24 -21.03 8.48
CA LYS A 66 -10.11 -21.58 7.12
C LYS A 66 -10.56 -20.52 6.13
N ILE A 67 -9.62 -19.98 5.36
CA ILE A 67 -9.88 -18.98 4.33
C ILE A 67 -9.93 -19.71 3.00
N HIS A 68 -11.07 -19.65 2.30
CA HIS A 68 -11.16 -20.12 0.92
C HIS A 68 -10.69 -18.98 0.02
N THR A 69 -9.61 -19.21 -0.72
CA THR A 69 -9.03 -18.20 -1.61
C THR A 69 -9.47 -18.40 -3.04
N GLN A 70 -9.71 -17.29 -3.75
CA GLN A 70 -9.72 -17.34 -5.21
C GLN A 70 -8.26 -17.34 -5.67
N ALA A 71 -7.92 -18.26 -6.57
CA ALA A 71 -6.58 -18.34 -7.10
C ALA A 71 -6.20 -17.01 -7.79
N PRO A 72 -4.97 -16.53 -7.62
CA PRO A 72 -4.47 -15.40 -8.37
C PRO A 72 -4.45 -15.69 -9.87
N TYR A 73 -4.44 -14.65 -10.69
CA TYR A 73 -4.35 -14.81 -12.14
C TYR A 73 -2.99 -15.40 -12.54
N TYR A 74 -1.91 -14.92 -11.91
CA TYR A 74 -0.61 -15.59 -11.93
C TYR A 74 -0.48 -16.52 -10.74
N ASP A 75 -0.34 -17.82 -11.01
CA ASP A 75 -0.22 -18.90 -10.03
C ASP A 75 1.20 -19.04 -9.44
N VAL A 76 2.19 -18.41 -10.07
CA VAL A 76 3.58 -18.41 -9.62
C VAL A 76 4.20 -17.02 -9.74
N LEU A 77 5.29 -16.81 -8.99
CA LEU A 77 6.14 -15.63 -9.13
C LEU A 77 6.65 -15.52 -10.56
N GLN A 78 6.27 -14.45 -11.26
CA GLN A 78 6.67 -14.24 -12.65
C GLN A 78 8.10 -13.69 -12.79
N ASN A 79 8.70 -13.21 -11.69
CA ASN A 79 10.04 -12.64 -11.66
C ASN A 79 10.77 -13.03 -10.37
N ASP A 80 11.90 -13.71 -10.52
CA ASP A 80 12.73 -14.19 -9.40
C ASP A 80 13.77 -13.16 -8.94
N THR A 81 13.58 -11.89 -9.33
CA THR A 81 14.44 -10.78 -8.91
C THR A 81 14.31 -10.57 -7.40
N CYS A 82 15.25 -11.14 -6.66
CA CYS A 82 15.29 -11.15 -5.20
C CYS A 82 16.01 -9.89 -4.69
N VAL A 83 15.25 -8.81 -4.49
CA VAL A 83 15.78 -7.50 -4.04
C VAL A 83 14.96 -6.98 -2.86
N LEU A 84 15.63 -6.32 -1.90
CA LEU A 84 14.93 -5.73 -0.77
C LEU A 84 14.00 -4.64 -1.26
N SER A 85 12.71 -4.89 -1.06
CA SER A 85 11.71 -3.88 -1.28
C SER A 85 11.92 -2.77 -0.24
N PRO A 86 12.01 -1.49 -0.65
CA PRO A 86 12.23 -0.41 0.29
C PRO A 86 11.12 -0.37 1.35
N GLU A 87 11.50 0.00 2.57
CA GLU A 87 10.53 0.37 3.60
C GLU A 87 10.05 1.78 3.31
N VAL A 88 8.73 1.95 3.27
CA VAL A 88 8.07 3.24 3.08
C VAL A 88 7.25 3.55 4.33
N THR A 89 7.08 4.82 4.64
CA THR A 89 6.20 5.22 5.74
C THR A 89 4.74 4.93 5.36
N ALA A 90 3.98 4.37 6.30
CA ALA A 90 2.56 4.05 6.10
C ALA A 90 1.68 5.27 5.79
N GLY A 91 2.17 6.48 6.05
CA GLY A 91 1.42 7.72 5.87
C GLY A 91 0.35 7.91 6.96
N PRO A 92 -0.36 9.06 6.92
CA PRO A 92 -1.24 9.46 8.02
C PRO A 92 -2.59 8.73 8.05
N TYR A 93 -2.98 8.10 6.95
CA TYR A 93 -4.31 7.48 6.78
C TYR A 93 -4.33 5.98 7.10
N TYR A 94 -3.44 5.54 7.97
CA TYR A 94 -3.43 4.18 8.51
C TYR A 94 -4.26 4.10 9.79
N TRP A 95 -5.32 3.29 9.77
CA TRP A 95 -6.15 3.00 10.94
C TRP A 95 -6.24 1.48 11.13
N PRO A 96 -5.62 0.92 12.18
CA PRO A 96 -5.54 -0.54 12.36
C PRO A 96 -6.89 -1.25 12.40
N ARG A 97 -7.97 -0.56 12.80
CA ARG A 97 -9.29 -1.16 12.99
C ARG A 97 -10.10 -1.32 11.69
N SER A 98 -9.73 -0.64 10.61
CA SER A 98 -10.42 -0.78 9.31
C SER A 98 -9.80 -1.80 8.37
N GLN A 99 -8.83 -2.58 8.86
CA GLN A 99 -8.20 -3.62 8.07
C GLN A 99 -9.03 -4.90 8.13
N ILE A 100 -9.71 -5.20 7.03
CA ILE A 100 -10.67 -6.29 6.89
C ILE A 100 -10.07 -7.41 6.05
N LEU A 101 -10.27 -8.67 6.46
CA LEU A 101 -9.84 -9.82 5.68
C LEU A 101 -10.77 -10.02 4.47
N ARG A 102 -10.31 -9.66 3.27
CA ARG A 102 -11.06 -9.79 2.01
C ARG A 102 -10.15 -9.66 0.80
N GLN A 103 -10.53 -10.33 -0.29
CA GLN A 103 -9.81 -10.33 -1.55
C GLN A 103 -10.33 -9.27 -2.53
N ASP A 104 -11.58 -8.82 -2.38
CA ASP A 104 -12.16 -7.68 -3.09
C ASP A 104 -12.38 -6.54 -2.09
N MET A 105 -11.57 -5.50 -2.19
CA MET A 105 -11.63 -4.31 -1.33
C MET A 105 -12.39 -3.15 -1.99
N THR A 106 -12.98 -3.34 -3.18
CA THR A 106 -13.64 -2.27 -3.96
C THR A 106 -14.85 -1.67 -3.26
N GLU A 107 -15.65 -2.53 -2.62
CA GLU A 107 -16.97 -2.18 -2.06
C GLU A 107 -17.82 -1.39 -3.08
N SER A 108 -18.30 -0.20 -2.71
CA SER A 108 -19.14 0.69 -3.52
C SER A 108 -18.36 1.74 -4.30
N GLN A 109 -17.02 1.69 -4.30
CA GLN A 109 -16.22 2.75 -4.92
C GLN A 109 -16.22 2.68 -6.45
N VAL A 110 -16.46 3.83 -7.07
CA VAL A 110 -16.43 3.99 -8.51
C VAL A 110 -15.00 4.33 -8.96
N GLY A 111 -14.53 3.64 -9.99
CA GLY A 111 -13.22 3.87 -10.58
C GLY A 111 -12.90 2.86 -11.68
N VAL A 112 -11.66 2.90 -12.18
CA VAL A 112 -11.17 1.89 -13.12
C VAL A 112 -10.78 0.64 -12.32
N PRO A 113 -11.38 -0.54 -12.57
CA PRO A 113 -11.02 -1.76 -11.86
C PRO A 113 -9.55 -2.14 -12.03
N LEU A 114 -8.94 -2.67 -10.97
CA LEU A 114 -7.56 -3.11 -10.90
C LEU A 114 -7.49 -4.46 -10.17
N TRP A 115 -6.85 -5.45 -10.80
CA TRP A 115 -6.45 -6.69 -10.16
C TRP A 115 -4.95 -6.63 -9.93
N LEU A 116 -4.55 -6.75 -8.67
CA LEU A 116 -3.17 -6.63 -8.24
C LEU A 116 -2.68 -7.98 -7.72
N ASP A 117 -1.82 -8.62 -8.50
CA ASP A 117 -1.10 -9.82 -8.08
C ASP A 117 0.19 -9.41 -7.36
N ILE A 118 0.37 -9.88 -6.13
CA ILE A 118 1.53 -9.57 -5.29
C ILE A 118 2.23 -10.88 -4.95
N GLY A 119 3.49 -10.94 -5.34
CA GLY A 119 4.42 -11.99 -4.95
C GLY A 119 5.24 -11.61 -3.73
N VAL A 120 5.35 -12.52 -2.77
CA VAL A 120 6.13 -12.34 -1.55
C VAL A 120 7.14 -13.47 -1.43
N MET A 121 8.42 -13.09 -1.25
CA MET A 121 9.53 -14.03 -1.10
C MET A 121 10.42 -13.66 0.09
N ASP A 122 11.06 -14.66 0.65
CA ASP A 122 12.07 -14.50 1.68
C ASP A 122 13.37 -14.01 1.04
N MET A 123 13.93 -12.95 1.59
CA MET A 123 15.12 -12.32 1.03
C MET A 123 16.43 -13.08 1.23
N ALA A 124 16.53 -13.92 2.26
CA ALA A 124 17.74 -14.67 2.54
C ALA A 124 17.82 -15.95 1.71
N THR A 125 16.67 -16.50 1.33
CA THR A 125 16.54 -17.78 0.61
C THR A 125 15.98 -17.63 -0.80
N CYS A 126 15.44 -16.45 -1.14
CA CYS A 126 14.73 -16.17 -2.39
C CYS A 126 13.60 -17.17 -2.70
N SER A 127 13.03 -17.76 -1.65
CA SER A 127 11.93 -18.73 -1.74
C SER A 127 10.59 -18.03 -1.48
N PRO A 128 9.49 -18.48 -2.10
CA PRO A 128 8.16 -17.94 -1.83
C PRO A 128 7.79 -18.07 -0.35
N LEU A 129 7.00 -17.12 0.15
CA LEU A 129 6.51 -17.13 1.53
C LEU A 129 5.01 -17.37 1.58
N GLU A 130 4.63 -18.56 2.04
CA GLU A 130 3.23 -18.94 2.26
C GLU A 130 2.62 -18.29 3.50
N GLY A 131 1.32 -17.99 3.41
CA GLY A 131 0.46 -17.63 4.52
C GLY A 131 0.77 -16.25 5.07
N VAL A 132 1.50 -15.41 4.33
CA VAL A 132 1.83 -14.03 4.69
C VAL A 132 0.62 -13.15 4.48
N MET A 133 0.12 -12.54 5.54
CA MET A 133 -0.89 -11.50 5.43
C MET A 133 -0.33 -10.23 4.77
N VAL A 134 -0.93 -9.81 3.66
CA VAL A 134 -0.62 -8.57 2.94
C VAL A 134 -1.75 -7.58 3.18
N ASP A 135 -1.46 -6.48 3.88
CA ASP A 135 -2.39 -5.37 4.16
C ASP A 135 -2.27 -4.27 3.09
N LEU A 136 -3.38 -3.90 2.45
CA LEU A 136 -3.45 -2.86 1.44
C LEU A 136 -4.53 -1.83 1.81
N TRP A 137 -4.17 -0.56 1.68
CA TRP A 137 -5.12 0.54 1.73
C TRP A 137 -4.69 1.66 0.78
N HIS A 138 -5.68 2.34 0.20
CA HIS A 138 -5.44 3.51 -0.65
C HIS A 138 -6.67 4.42 -0.74
N CYS A 139 -6.49 5.58 -1.36
CA CYS A 139 -7.59 6.50 -1.66
C CYS A 139 -8.46 6.03 -2.83
N ASN A 140 -9.69 6.51 -2.88
CA ASN A 140 -10.55 6.33 -4.05
C ASN A 140 -10.09 7.19 -5.24
N ALA A 141 -10.84 7.14 -6.34
CA ALA A 141 -10.53 7.85 -7.58
C ALA A 141 -10.45 9.38 -7.43
N THR A 142 -10.98 9.97 -6.34
CA THR A 142 -10.93 11.42 -6.07
C THR A 142 -9.88 11.79 -5.01
N GLY A 143 -9.15 10.83 -4.46
CA GLY A 143 -8.11 11.07 -3.45
C GLY A 143 -8.59 10.99 -2.00
N SER A 144 -9.87 10.71 -1.74
CA SER A 144 -10.42 10.55 -0.38
C SER A 144 -10.07 9.16 0.17
N TYR A 145 -9.89 9.07 1.50
CA TYR A 145 -9.62 7.81 2.20
C TYR A 145 -10.81 7.40 3.06
N SER A 146 -11.17 6.11 3.04
CA SER A 146 -12.14 5.53 3.97
C SER A 146 -11.61 5.64 5.41
N SER A 147 -12.51 5.66 6.39
CA SER A 147 -12.21 5.97 7.79
C SER A 147 -11.87 7.45 8.04
N PHE A 148 -11.75 8.26 6.98
CA PHE A 148 -11.33 9.67 7.03
C PHE A 148 -12.15 10.53 6.05
N THR A 149 -13.40 10.18 5.77
CA THR A 149 -14.16 10.77 4.65
C THR A 149 -14.49 12.25 4.83
N GLU A 150 -14.57 12.71 6.08
CA GLU A 150 -14.72 14.13 6.42
C GLU A 150 -13.43 14.95 6.19
N LEU A 151 -12.28 14.30 5.99
CA LEU A 151 -11.02 15.00 5.70
C LEU A 151 -10.91 15.31 4.21
N SER A 152 -10.73 16.59 3.89
CA SER A 152 -10.54 17.03 2.51
C SER A 152 -9.22 16.49 1.95
N PRO A 153 -9.24 15.79 0.79
CA PRO A 153 -8.03 15.32 0.14
C PRO A 153 -7.16 16.46 -0.41
N ASN A 154 -7.72 17.68 -0.49
CA ASN A 154 -7.04 18.87 -0.98
C ASN A 154 -6.38 19.69 0.14
N THR A 155 -6.57 19.31 1.40
CA THR A 155 -5.95 19.99 2.54
C THR A 155 -4.66 19.28 2.93
N LYS A 156 -3.59 20.05 3.16
CA LYS A 156 -2.30 19.48 3.61
C LYS A 156 -2.45 18.86 4.99
N PHE A 157 -1.80 17.72 5.22
CA PHE A 157 -1.92 16.97 6.47
C PHE A 157 -1.69 17.78 7.76
N PRO A 158 -0.67 18.67 7.87
CA PRO A 158 -0.52 19.50 9.07
C PRO A 158 -1.70 20.44 9.34
N ALA A 159 -2.36 20.93 8.28
CA ALA A 159 -3.55 21.76 8.42
C ALA A 159 -4.76 20.92 8.86
N LEU A 160 -4.91 19.69 8.34
CA LEU A 160 -5.93 18.75 8.81
C LEU A 160 -5.78 18.43 10.31
N LEU A 161 -4.54 18.24 10.77
CA LEU A 161 -4.28 18.03 12.21
C LEU A 161 -4.64 19.27 13.03
N ALA A 162 -4.31 20.47 12.56
CA ALA A 162 -4.64 21.71 13.24
C ALA A 162 -6.17 21.92 13.36
N GLU A 163 -6.94 21.57 12.33
CA GLU A 163 -8.41 21.58 12.37
C GLU A 163 -8.97 20.64 13.44
N GLN A 164 -8.28 19.53 13.72
CA GLN A 164 -8.61 18.60 14.81
C GLN A 164 -7.98 18.98 16.17
N GLY A 165 -7.33 20.14 16.28
CA GLY A 165 -6.66 20.57 17.51
C GLY A 165 -5.41 19.75 17.87
N LYS A 166 -4.80 19.07 16.89
CA LYS A 166 -3.61 18.22 17.07
C LYS A 166 -2.36 18.88 16.47
N ASN A 167 -1.20 18.61 17.08
CA ASN A 167 0.09 19.04 16.55
C ASN A 167 0.73 17.92 15.70
N ALA A 168 1.34 18.30 14.59
CA ALA A 168 2.06 17.37 13.72
C ALA A 168 3.26 16.70 14.42
N SER A 169 3.88 17.36 15.41
CA SER A 169 4.97 16.77 16.20
C SER A 169 4.53 15.57 17.05
N ASP A 170 3.26 15.54 17.43
CA ASP A 170 2.71 14.56 18.38
C ASP A 170 1.98 13.43 17.64
N PHE A 171 1.97 13.48 16.31
CA PHE A 171 1.31 12.49 15.47
C PHE A 171 2.17 11.22 15.35
N VAL A 172 1.63 10.11 15.84
CA VAL A 172 2.22 8.78 15.73
C VAL A 172 1.29 7.92 14.88
N VAL A 173 1.78 7.47 13.72
CA VAL A 173 1.01 6.65 12.76
C VAL A 173 0.45 5.41 13.46
N GLY A 174 -0.85 5.16 13.28
CA GLY A 174 -1.55 4.00 13.87
C GLY A 174 -1.82 4.07 15.37
N SER A 175 -1.31 5.08 16.08
CA SER A 175 -1.56 5.29 17.52
C SER A 175 -2.38 6.56 17.78
N THR A 176 -2.03 7.66 17.12
CA THR A 176 -2.81 8.91 17.19
C THR A 176 -4.06 8.75 16.34
N ASP A 177 -5.21 8.60 17.02
CA ASP A 177 -6.48 8.38 16.33
C ASP A 177 -7.03 9.68 15.73
N ILE A 178 -7.23 9.70 14.41
CA ILE A 178 -7.77 10.84 13.65
C ILE A 178 -8.90 10.43 12.70
N HIS A 179 -9.43 9.21 12.85
CA HIS A 179 -10.53 8.72 12.01
C HIS A 179 -11.78 9.59 12.19
N THR A 180 -12.59 9.67 11.15
CA THR A 180 -13.83 10.45 11.15
C THR A 180 -15.08 9.60 10.94
N ASP A 181 -14.93 8.35 10.48
CA ASP A 181 -16.03 7.41 10.24
C ASP A 181 -15.56 5.96 10.33
N SER A 182 -16.49 5.02 10.13
CA SER A 182 -16.26 3.58 10.13
C SER A 182 -16.21 2.96 8.72
N GLU A 183 -16.12 3.76 7.66
CA GLU A 183 -16.03 3.24 6.30
C GLU A 183 -14.72 2.47 6.12
N THR A 184 -14.78 1.41 5.33
CA THR A 184 -13.63 0.52 5.10
C THR A 184 -13.26 0.32 3.64
N TRP A 185 -13.98 0.93 2.70
CA TRP A 185 -13.73 0.70 1.28
C TRP A 185 -12.27 0.97 0.91
N LEU A 186 -11.74 0.20 -0.03
CA LEU A 186 -10.34 0.25 -0.45
C LEU A 186 -9.36 0.06 0.72
N ARG A 187 -9.74 -0.80 1.67
CA ARG A 187 -8.86 -1.37 2.71
C ARG A 187 -9.08 -2.87 2.78
N GLY A 188 -8.02 -3.66 2.81
CA GLY A 188 -8.14 -5.10 2.82
C GLY A 188 -6.83 -5.78 3.15
N MET A 189 -6.92 -6.94 3.78
CA MET A 189 -5.79 -7.84 3.97
C MET A 189 -6.08 -9.21 3.39
N TRP A 190 -5.08 -9.84 2.80
CA TRP A 190 -5.19 -11.18 2.24
C TRP A 190 -3.89 -11.98 2.42
N PRO A 191 -3.96 -13.27 2.80
CA PRO A 191 -2.77 -14.10 2.90
C PRO A 191 -2.25 -14.53 1.52
N THR A 192 -0.94 -14.76 1.41
CA THR A 192 -0.33 -15.46 0.29
C THR A 192 -0.61 -16.96 0.32
N ASP A 193 -0.68 -17.58 -0.85
CA ASP A 193 -0.75 -19.03 -1.05
C ASP A 193 0.62 -19.71 -0.91
N ASP A 194 0.67 -21.01 -1.17
CA ASP A 194 1.87 -21.87 -1.13
C ASP A 194 2.95 -21.47 -2.14
N HIS A 195 2.59 -20.72 -3.18
CA HIS A 195 3.50 -20.13 -4.16
C HIS A 195 3.90 -18.69 -3.81
N GLY A 196 3.54 -18.23 -2.60
CA GLY A 196 3.83 -16.88 -2.13
C GLY A 196 3.06 -15.78 -2.86
N MET A 197 1.97 -16.14 -3.54
CA MET A 197 1.17 -15.24 -4.36
C MET A 197 -0.13 -14.85 -3.65
N MET A 198 -0.59 -13.63 -3.87
CA MET A 198 -1.96 -13.20 -3.56
C MET A 198 -2.48 -12.30 -4.67
N GLN A 199 -3.78 -12.32 -4.90
CA GLN A 199 -4.47 -11.35 -5.76
C GLN A 199 -5.42 -10.49 -4.95
N MET A 200 -5.43 -9.18 -5.20
CA MET A 200 -6.38 -8.24 -4.62
C MET A 200 -7.14 -7.53 -5.73
N LYS A 201 -8.47 -7.50 -5.63
CA LYS A 201 -9.33 -6.72 -6.52
C LYS A 201 -9.67 -5.37 -5.89
N THR A 202 -9.41 -4.30 -6.63
CA THR A 202 -9.62 -2.91 -6.20
C THR A 202 -9.89 -1.99 -7.41
N ILE A 203 -9.75 -0.67 -7.24
CA ILE A 203 -9.73 0.34 -8.32
C ILE A 203 -8.41 1.10 -8.37
N PHE A 204 -8.08 1.69 -9.50
CA PHE A 204 -6.98 2.65 -9.61
C PHE A 204 -7.20 3.85 -8.68
N PRO A 205 -6.21 4.23 -7.86
CA PRO A 205 -6.33 5.36 -6.94
C PRO A 205 -6.23 6.71 -7.68
N GLY A 206 -6.92 7.73 -7.16
CA GLY A 206 -6.90 9.10 -7.71
C GLY A 206 -5.59 9.86 -7.47
N SER A 207 -4.79 9.41 -6.49
CA SER A 207 -3.41 9.90 -6.26
C SER A 207 -2.48 8.72 -5.99
N LEU A 208 -1.20 8.86 -6.35
CA LEU A 208 -0.18 7.80 -6.27
C LEU A 208 0.28 7.59 -4.81
N MET A 209 -0.61 7.09 -3.96
CA MET A 209 -0.26 6.53 -2.66
C MET A 209 -0.96 5.19 -2.50
N LEU A 210 -0.34 4.16 -3.09
CA LEU A 210 -0.49 2.79 -2.59
C LEU A 210 0.45 2.67 -1.41
N SER A 211 -0.09 2.79 -0.20
CA SER A 211 0.67 2.46 1.00
C SER A 211 0.79 0.94 1.11
N LYS A 212 2.02 0.50 1.34
CA LYS A 212 2.45 -0.89 1.26
C LYS A 212 2.10 -1.66 2.54
N ALA A 213 1.75 -2.93 2.33
CA ALA A 213 1.85 -4.08 3.23
C ALA A 213 2.50 -3.78 4.59
N THR A 214 1.68 -3.41 5.56
CA THR A 214 2.10 -3.42 6.96
C THR A 214 1.54 -4.67 7.62
N SER A 215 2.45 -5.53 8.06
CA SER A 215 2.23 -6.67 8.97
C SER A 215 2.01 -8.04 8.32
N TYR A 216 3.11 -8.81 8.31
CA TYR A 216 3.17 -10.23 7.98
C TYR A 216 2.69 -11.03 9.19
N LYS A 217 1.49 -11.61 9.12
CA LYS A 217 1.11 -12.74 9.98
C LYS A 217 1.25 -14.00 9.14
N ARG A 218 2.12 -14.95 9.52
CA ARG A 218 2.04 -16.32 9.01
C ARG A 218 0.79 -16.94 9.63
N VAL A 219 -0.27 -17.09 8.86
CA VAL A 219 -1.38 -17.95 9.28
C VAL A 219 -0.85 -19.37 9.15
N SER A 220 -0.51 -20.02 10.27
CA SER A 220 -0.16 -21.43 10.24
C SER A 220 -1.41 -22.23 9.84
N SER A 221 -1.37 -22.88 8.69
CA SER A 221 -2.14 -24.11 8.49
C SER A 221 -1.66 -25.10 9.56
N ALA A 222 -2.56 -25.49 10.45
CA ALA A 222 -2.37 -26.71 11.21
C ALA A 222 -3.06 -27.80 10.37
N ASP A 223 -2.28 -28.80 9.97
CA ASP A 223 -2.76 -30.05 9.39
C ASP A 223 -3.86 -30.69 10.27
#